data_AF-A0A5C9D5L6-F1
#
_entry.id   AF-A0A5C9D5L6-F1
#
_cell.length_a   1.000
_cell.length_b   1.000
_cell.length_c   1.000
_cell.angle_alpha   90.00
_cell.angle_beta   90.00
_cell.angle_gamma   90.00
#
_symmetry.space_group_name_H-M   'P 1'
#
loop_
_entity.id
_entity.type
_entity.pdbx_description
1 polymer ?
#
loop_
_entity_poly.entity_id
_entity_poly.type
_entity_poly.pdbx_seq_one_letter_code
_entity_poly.pdbx_strand_id
1 'polypeptide(L)'
;MGFSSRIVLWPQQRASVAILSSQGGIIQSNVVLPLLTRAAEDILFEGSTERLPPLGRIMVLAGVASFVYLASIFLQTAWSFSWARALRDRRETSKGKLSYTLILMRTVAGTLFRGALLAAAPIIASRIVGRALAYHDLLTMEPGLTAMLIVACLIGILRNLARLIWFYYLERG
;
A
#
# COMPACT_ATOMS: atom_id res chain seq x y z
N MET A 1 14.70 2.00 -21.12
CA MET A 1 14.63 0.73 -20.37
C MET A 1 15.98 0.52 -19.73
N GLY A 2 16.09 0.58 -18.40
CA GLY A 2 17.34 0.27 -17.72
C GLY A 2 17.41 -1.20 -17.31
N PHE A 3 18.57 -1.60 -16.79
CA PHE A 3 18.80 -2.93 -16.22
C PHE A 3 19.30 -2.76 -14.79
N SER A 4 18.85 -3.64 -13.89
CA SER A 4 19.45 -3.76 -12.57
C SER A 4 20.37 -4.98 -12.59
N SER A 5 21.63 -4.78 -12.22
CA SER A 5 22.61 -5.85 -12.12
C SER A 5 23.09 -6.01 -10.68
N ARG A 6 23.36 -7.26 -10.29
CA ARG A 6 24.11 -7.57 -9.08
C ARG A 6 25.17 -8.59 -9.42
N ILE A 7 26.43 -8.27 -9.10
CA ILE A 7 27.58 -9.14 -9.30
C ILE A 7 28.07 -9.53 -7.91
N VAL A 8 28.19 -10.82 -7.67
CA VAL A 8 28.76 -11.37 -6.43
C VAL A 8 29.94 -12.24 -6.78
N LEU A 9 31.01 -12.06 -6.02
CA LEU A 9 32.28 -12.75 -6.18
C LEU A 9 32.56 -13.53 -4.90
N TRP A 10 32.90 -14.80 -5.05
CA TRP A 10 33.33 -15.69 -3.98
C TRP A 10 34.79 -16.10 -4.23
N PRO A 11 35.78 -15.29 -3.77
CA PRO A 11 37.19 -15.48 -4.11
C PRO A 11 37.76 -16.79 -3.57
N GLN A 12 37.31 -17.24 -2.39
CA GLN A 12 37.79 -18.49 -1.79
C GLN A 12 37.38 -19.71 -2.63
N GLN A 13 36.21 -19.64 -3.27
CA GLN A 13 35.65 -20.71 -4.09
C GLN A 13 35.91 -20.53 -5.59
N ARG A 14 36.63 -19.47 -6.00
CA ARG A 14 36.88 -19.09 -7.41
C ARG A 14 35.61 -19.03 -8.27
N ALA A 15 34.51 -18.59 -7.66
CA ALA A 15 33.20 -18.53 -8.30
C ALA A 15 32.70 -17.07 -8.38
N SER A 16 31.92 -16.79 -9.41
CA SER A 16 31.28 -15.49 -9.61
C SER A 16 29.92 -15.65 -10.25
N VAL A 17 28.95 -14.89 -9.79
CA VAL A 17 27.62 -14.83 -10.39
C VAL A 17 27.28 -13.39 -10.74
N ALA A 18 26.80 -13.19 -11.97
CA ALA A 18 26.22 -11.94 -12.42
C ALA A 18 24.72 -12.15 -12.70
N ILE A 19 23.87 -11.52 -11.90
CA ILE A 19 22.42 -11.52 -12.10
C ILE A 19 22.05 -10.24 -12.83
N LEU A 20 21.51 -10.40 -14.02
CA LEU A 20 20.97 -9.32 -14.84
C LEU A 20 19.44 -9.43 -14.82
N SER A 21 18.78 -8.35 -14.45
CA SER A 21 17.32 -8.27 -14.44
C SER A 21 16.89 -7.00 -15.14
N SER A 22 15.71 -7.02 -15.77
CA SER A 22 15.08 -5.76 -16.22
C SER A 22 15.03 -4.82 -15.02
N GLN A 23 15.35 -3.53 -15.20
CA GLN A 23 15.26 -2.58 -14.09
C GLN A 23 13.87 -2.69 -13.47
N GLY A 24 13.89 -3.01 -12.18
CA GLY A 24 12.73 -2.84 -11.33
C GLY A 24 13.16 -2.29 -10.00
N GLY A 25 12.18 -1.79 -9.27
CA GLY A 25 12.40 -0.87 -8.17
C GLY A 25 13.02 -1.50 -6.94
N ILE A 26 12.82 -0.83 -5.82
CA ILE A 26 13.36 -1.19 -4.50
C ILE A 26 13.06 -2.65 -4.14
N ILE A 27 11.88 -3.18 -4.49
CA ILE A 27 11.56 -4.59 -4.24
C ILE A 27 12.46 -5.51 -5.10
N GLN A 28 12.65 -5.18 -6.37
CA GLN A 28 13.51 -5.98 -7.23
C GLN A 28 14.98 -5.89 -6.81
N SER A 29 15.47 -4.69 -6.48
CA SER A 29 16.86 -4.49 -6.04
C SER A 29 17.17 -5.01 -4.64
N ASN A 30 16.25 -4.88 -3.67
CA ASN A 30 16.50 -5.20 -2.27
C ASN A 30 15.87 -6.51 -1.79
N VAL A 31 14.94 -7.11 -2.54
CA VAL A 31 14.32 -8.40 -2.18
C VAL A 31 14.60 -9.44 -3.24
N VAL A 32 14.26 -9.17 -4.51
CA VAL A 32 14.39 -10.16 -5.59
C VAL A 32 15.85 -10.48 -5.90
N LEU A 33 16.70 -9.48 -6.15
CA LEU A 33 18.12 -9.68 -6.45
C LEU A 33 18.88 -10.41 -5.32
N PRO A 34 18.74 -10.06 -4.02
CA PRO A 34 19.38 -10.83 -2.95
C PRO A 34 18.85 -12.26 -2.85
N LEU A 35 17.54 -12.50 -3.03
CA LEU A 35 16.99 -13.86 -3.04
C LEU A 35 17.54 -14.69 -4.20
N LEU A 36 17.65 -14.09 -5.40
CA LEU A 36 18.26 -14.74 -6.56
C LEU A 36 19.76 -15.00 -6.35
N THR A 37 20.45 -14.08 -5.68
CA THR A 37 21.87 -14.24 -5.35
C THR A 37 22.07 -15.45 -4.42
N ARG A 38 21.24 -15.56 -3.37
CA ARG A 38 21.29 -16.67 -2.43
C ARG A 38 20.91 -18.00 -3.09
N ALA A 39 19.86 -18.02 -3.89
CA ALA A 39 19.51 -19.23 -4.64
C ALA A 39 20.61 -19.66 -5.61
N ALA A 40 21.31 -18.69 -6.24
CA ALA A 40 22.46 -18.99 -7.09
C ALA A 40 23.64 -19.54 -6.30
N GLU A 41 23.91 -19.00 -5.10
CA GLU A 41 24.91 -19.50 -4.16
C GLU A 41 24.62 -20.96 -3.74
N ASP A 42 23.39 -21.24 -3.33
CA ASP A 42 22.94 -22.57 -2.90
C ASP A 42 23.04 -23.58 -4.07
N ILE A 43 22.68 -23.19 -5.29
CA ILE A 43 22.87 -24.04 -6.48
C ILE A 43 24.36 -24.33 -6.73
N LEU A 44 25.22 -23.32 -6.61
CA LEU A 44 26.65 -23.43 -6.92
C LEU A 44 27.41 -24.28 -5.90
N PHE A 45 27.03 -24.23 -4.62
CA PHE A 45 27.78 -24.88 -3.53
C PHE A 45 27.07 -26.09 -2.92
N GLU A 46 25.74 -26.13 -2.93
CA GLU A 46 24.94 -27.21 -2.34
C GLU A 46 24.23 -28.08 -3.42
N GLY A 47 24.29 -27.67 -4.70
CA GLY A 47 23.77 -28.42 -5.84
C GLY A 47 22.25 -28.36 -6.01
N SER A 48 21.53 -27.68 -5.10
CA SER A 48 20.09 -27.47 -5.20
C SER A 48 19.66 -26.23 -4.41
N THR A 49 18.51 -25.67 -4.75
CA THR A 49 17.87 -24.60 -4.00
C THR A 49 16.38 -24.91 -3.90
N GLU A 50 15.74 -24.49 -2.82
CA GLU A 50 14.28 -24.46 -2.77
C GLU A 50 13.72 -23.53 -3.85
N ARG A 51 12.55 -23.88 -4.37
CA ARG A 51 11.90 -23.09 -5.42
C ARG A 51 11.49 -21.73 -4.85
N LEU A 52 12.10 -20.67 -5.39
CA LEU A 52 11.75 -19.31 -5.00
C LEU A 52 10.24 -19.05 -5.11
N PRO A 53 9.64 -18.32 -4.16
CA PRO A 53 8.23 -17.97 -4.23
C PRO A 53 7.97 -17.17 -5.52
N PRO A 54 6.78 -17.33 -6.16
CA PRO A 54 6.47 -16.68 -7.42
C PRO A 54 6.20 -15.18 -7.22
N LEU A 55 7.23 -14.41 -6.88
CA LEU A 55 7.17 -12.99 -6.51
C LEU A 55 6.46 -12.14 -7.57
N GLY A 56 6.68 -12.42 -8.86
CA GLY A 56 5.98 -11.75 -9.96
C GLY A 56 4.46 -11.96 -9.91
N ARG A 57 3.98 -13.17 -9.61
CA ARG A 57 2.54 -13.44 -9.46
C ARG A 57 1.96 -12.74 -8.24
N ILE A 58 2.71 -12.70 -7.14
CA ILE A 58 2.31 -12.01 -5.91
C ILE A 58 2.16 -10.50 -6.17
N MET A 59 3.11 -9.89 -6.89
CA MET A 59 3.05 -8.48 -7.25
C MET A 59 1.85 -8.16 -8.15
N VAL A 60 1.56 -9.00 -9.15
CA VAL A 60 0.39 -8.84 -10.02
C VAL A 60 -0.91 -8.96 -9.22
N LEU A 61 -1.03 -9.97 -8.35
CA LEU A 61 -2.20 -10.14 -7.48
C LEU A 61 -2.40 -8.96 -6.53
N ALA A 62 -1.32 -8.44 -5.95
CA ALA A 62 -1.37 -7.26 -5.10
C ALA A 62 -1.84 -6.01 -5.88
N GLY A 63 -1.37 -5.85 -7.12
CA GLY A 63 -1.82 -4.78 -8.01
C GLY A 63 -3.31 -4.87 -8.33
N VAL A 64 -3.79 -6.06 -8.71
CA VAL A 64 -5.22 -6.31 -8.99
C VAL A 64 -6.08 -6.06 -7.74
N ALA A 65 -5.68 -6.59 -6.59
CA ALA A 65 -6.38 -6.37 -5.33
C ALA A 65 -6.46 -4.89 -4.96
N SER A 66 -5.36 -4.15 -5.16
CA SER A 66 -5.30 -2.70 -4.93
C SER A 66 -6.24 -1.95 -5.88
N PHE A 67 -6.29 -2.33 -7.16
CA PHE A 67 -7.20 -1.72 -8.12
C PHE A 67 -8.67 -1.95 -7.76
N VAL A 68 -9.04 -3.18 -7.41
CA VAL A 68 -10.40 -3.52 -6.95
C VAL A 68 -10.74 -2.72 -5.69
N TYR A 69 -9.79 -2.57 -4.76
CA TYR A 69 -9.99 -1.76 -3.56
C TYR A 69 -10.25 -0.29 -3.88
N LEU A 70 -9.47 0.30 -4.79
CA LEU A 70 -9.65 1.68 -5.25
C LEU A 70 -11.02 1.88 -5.89
N ALA A 71 -11.42 1.00 -6.80
CA ALA A 71 -12.75 1.02 -7.42
C ALA A 71 -13.86 0.90 -6.37
N SER A 72 -13.70 0.01 -5.38
CA SER A 72 -14.67 -0.15 -4.30
C SER A 72 -14.83 1.10 -3.45
N ILE A 73 -13.74 1.76 -3.03
CA ILE A 73 -13.84 3.01 -2.26
C ILE A 73 -14.49 4.10 -3.09
N PHE A 74 -14.18 4.19 -4.39
CA PHE A 74 -14.78 5.16 -5.28
C PHE A 74 -16.31 4.99 -5.36
N LEU A 75 -16.78 3.77 -5.59
CA LEU A 75 -18.22 3.45 -5.57
C LEU A 75 -18.87 3.73 -4.22
N GLN A 76 -18.19 3.40 -3.12
CA GLN A 76 -18.67 3.73 -1.76
C GLN A 76 -18.73 5.22 -1.48
N THR A 77 -17.98 6.05 -2.22
CA THR A 77 -18.04 7.51 -2.13
C THR A 77 -19.31 8.03 -2.79
N ALA A 78 -19.71 7.46 -3.93
CA ALA A 78 -20.98 7.76 -4.59
C ALA A 78 -22.19 7.41 -3.70
N TRP A 79 -22.10 6.36 -2.89
CA TRP A 79 -23.14 5.96 -1.92
C TRP A 79 -22.98 6.62 -0.53
N SER A 80 -22.26 7.72 -0.43
CA SER A 80 -22.11 8.46 0.85
C SER A 80 -23.43 9.05 1.35
N PHE A 81 -24.33 9.45 0.46
CA PHE A 81 -25.65 9.99 0.82
C PHE A 81 -26.58 8.94 1.44
N SER A 82 -26.68 7.75 0.82
CA SER A 82 -27.51 6.66 1.36
C SER A 82 -26.99 6.19 2.72
N TRP A 83 -25.68 6.19 2.92
CA TRP A 83 -25.06 5.95 4.22
C TRP A 83 -25.49 6.98 5.27
N ALA A 84 -25.48 8.27 4.92
CA ALA A 84 -25.85 9.34 5.85
C ALA A 84 -27.34 9.28 6.23
N ARG A 85 -28.23 9.01 5.26
CA ARG A 85 -29.66 8.80 5.51
C ARG A 85 -29.90 7.59 6.42
N ALA A 86 -29.30 6.44 6.13
CA ALA A 86 -29.44 5.25 6.96
C ALA A 86 -28.91 5.45 8.40
N LEU A 87 -27.90 6.30 8.59
CA LEU A 87 -27.38 6.64 9.92
C LEU A 87 -28.35 7.55 10.69
N ARG A 88 -28.99 8.52 10.01
CA ARG A 88 -30.06 9.36 10.58
C ARG A 88 -31.28 8.52 11.00
N ASP A 89 -31.75 7.63 10.12
CA ASP A 89 -32.91 6.76 10.40
C ASP A 89 -32.67 5.85 11.64
N ARG A 90 -31.44 5.35 11.80
CA ARG A 90 -31.01 4.56 12.98
C ARG A 90 -30.99 5.37 14.28
N ARG A 91 -30.75 6.68 14.18
CA ARG A 91 -30.79 7.59 15.33
C ARG A 91 -32.23 7.89 15.73
N GLU A 92 -33.10 8.18 14.76
CA GLU A 92 -34.52 8.49 14.97
C GLU A 92 -35.30 7.31 15.58
N THR A 93 -34.93 6.08 15.22
CA THR A 93 -35.56 4.86 15.75
C THR A 93 -35.13 4.48 17.18
N SER A 94 -34.25 5.25 17.83
CA SER A 94 -33.74 5.11 19.23
C SER A 94 -33.09 3.76 19.61
N LYS A 95 -33.19 2.71 18.78
CA LYS A 95 -32.69 1.34 19.02
C LYS A 95 -31.18 1.16 18.88
N GLY A 96 -30.38 2.22 18.88
CA GLY A 96 -28.95 2.08 18.56
C GLY A 96 -28.04 3.27 18.83
N LYS A 97 -28.28 4.05 19.88
CA LYS A 97 -27.46 5.24 20.22
C LYS A 97 -25.96 4.91 20.31
N LEU A 98 -25.60 3.75 20.88
CA LEU A 98 -24.22 3.26 20.93
C LEU A 98 -23.66 2.94 19.53
N SER A 99 -24.42 2.19 18.72
CA SER A 99 -24.05 1.82 17.35
C SER A 99 -23.84 3.03 16.45
N TYR A 100 -24.70 4.05 16.59
CA TYR A 100 -24.58 5.34 15.91
C TYR A 100 -23.25 6.03 16.25
N THR A 101 -22.95 6.19 17.55
CA THR A 101 -21.72 6.86 18.00
C THR A 101 -20.47 6.11 17.55
N LEU A 102 -20.48 4.77 17.61
CA LEU A 102 -19.37 3.95 17.13
C LEU A 102 -19.13 4.09 15.63
N ILE A 103 -20.19 4.15 14.81
CA ILE A 103 -20.07 4.33 13.36
C ILE A 103 -19.47 5.71 13.02
N LEU A 104 -19.90 6.76 13.71
CA LEU A 104 -19.38 8.12 13.53
C LEU A 104 -17.92 8.21 13.98
N MET A 105 -17.60 7.71 15.18
CA MET A 105 -16.24 7.66 15.71
C MET A 105 -15.30 6.89 14.79
N ARG A 106 -15.72 5.73 14.27
CA ARG A 106 -14.92 4.97 13.29
C ARG A 106 -14.64 5.77 12.02
N THR A 107 -15.60 6.59 11.58
CA THR A 107 -15.46 7.40 10.36
C THR A 107 -14.46 8.53 10.59
N VAL A 108 -14.57 9.24 11.72
CA VAL A 108 -13.63 10.30 12.13
C VAL A 108 -12.23 9.74 12.38
N ALA A 109 -12.11 8.70 13.21
CA ALA A 109 -10.84 8.04 13.50
C ALA A 109 -10.18 7.50 12.22
N GLY A 110 -10.97 6.95 11.30
CA GLY A 110 -10.47 6.49 10.01
C GLY A 110 -9.93 7.61 9.12
N THR A 111 -10.47 8.83 9.21
CA THR A 111 -9.95 10.01 8.51
C THR A 111 -8.64 10.47 9.14
N LEU A 112 -8.63 10.62 10.47
CA LEU A 112 -7.44 11.05 11.22
C LEU A 112 -6.28 10.07 11.04
N PHE A 113 -6.52 8.77 11.13
CA PHE A 113 -5.51 7.74 10.94
C PHE A 113 -4.89 7.80 9.53
N ARG A 114 -5.71 7.94 8.48
CA ARG A 114 -5.21 8.07 7.10
C ARG A 114 -4.44 9.37 6.90
N GLY A 115 -4.90 10.47 7.49
CA GLY A 115 -4.19 11.76 7.46
C GLY A 115 -2.83 11.67 8.14
N ALA A 116 -2.77 11.05 9.33
CA ALA A 116 -1.54 10.81 10.07
C ALA A 116 -0.59 9.87 9.30
N LEU A 117 -1.11 8.81 8.68
CA LEU A 117 -0.32 7.90 7.85
C LEU A 117 0.30 8.63 6.66
N LEU A 118 -0.47 9.47 5.97
CA LEU A 118 0.02 10.29 4.87
C LEU A 118 1.12 11.24 5.35
N ALA A 119 0.89 11.97 6.44
CA ALA A 119 1.87 12.91 7.03
C ALA A 119 3.17 12.20 7.47
N ALA A 120 3.05 11.00 8.04
CA ALA A 120 4.17 10.23 8.53
C ALA A 120 4.91 9.46 7.42
N ALA A 121 4.29 9.23 6.25
CA ALA A 121 4.86 8.45 5.15
C ALA A 121 6.31 8.84 4.77
N PRO A 122 6.65 10.12 4.51
CA PRO A 122 8.03 10.50 4.20
C PRO A 122 8.99 10.27 5.36
N ILE A 123 8.55 10.45 6.61
CA ILE A 123 9.38 10.22 7.79
C ILE A 123 9.70 8.72 7.94
N ILE A 124 8.69 7.88 7.82
CA ILE A 124 8.82 6.42 7.93
C ILE A 124 9.74 5.90 6.81
N ALA A 125 9.48 6.32 5.57
CA ALA A 125 10.29 5.92 4.43
C ALA A 125 11.74 6.43 4.54
N SER A 126 11.92 7.67 5.01
CA SER A 126 13.26 8.24 5.23
C SER A 126 14.07 7.44 6.26
N ARG A 127 13.41 6.95 7.32
CA ARG A 127 14.04 6.10 8.34
C ARG A 127 14.45 4.74 7.78
N ILE A 128 13.64 4.15 6.92
CA ILE A 128 13.92 2.85 6.30
C ILE A 128 15.07 2.96 5.29
N VAL A 129 15.07 4.02 4.48
CA VAL A 129 16.06 4.22 3.41
C VAL A 129 17.36 4.87 3.93
N GLY A 130 17.32 5.46 5.12
CA GLY A 130 18.48 6.13 5.73
C GLY A 130 18.82 7.46 5.07
N ARG A 131 17.89 8.07 4.34
CA ARG A 131 18.04 9.36 3.63
C ARG A 131 16.75 10.16 3.76
N ALA A 132 16.85 11.49 3.77
CA ALA A 132 15.65 12.34 3.73
C ALA A 132 14.95 12.19 2.38
N LEU A 133 13.66 11.83 2.41
CA LEU A 133 12.81 11.64 1.25
C LEU A 133 11.64 12.62 1.29
N ALA A 134 11.41 13.32 0.18
CA ALA A 134 10.20 14.11 -0.04
C ALA A 134 9.07 13.23 -0.61
N TYR A 135 7.84 13.74 -0.60
CA TYR A 135 6.70 13.05 -1.23
C TYR A 135 6.91 12.79 -2.72
N HIS A 136 7.61 13.69 -3.41
CA HIS A 136 7.96 13.46 -4.82
C HIS A 136 8.80 12.19 -4.99
N ASP A 137 9.77 11.97 -4.09
CA ASP A 137 10.62 10.78 -4.11
C ASP A 137 9.82 9.50 -3.79
N LEU A 138 8.81 9.61 -2.92
CA LEU A 138 7.91 8.49 -2.62
C LEU A 138 7.01 8.09 -3.79
N LEU A 139 6.61 9.06 -4.62
CA LEU A 139 5.77 8.83 -5.79
C LEU A 139 6.58 8.28 -6.96
N THR A 140 7.88 8.56 -7.01
CA THR A 140 8.81 8.08 -8.04
C THR A 140 9.52 6.78 -7.66
N MET A 141 9.53 6.38 -6.37
CA MET A 141 9.93 5.04 -5.94
C MET A 141 8.98 3.98 -6.55
N GLU A 142 9.46 3.36 -7.62
CA GLU A 142 8.91 2.28 -8.46
C GLU A 142 7.95 1.23 -7.83
N PRO A 143 7.16 0.55 -8.69
CA PRO A 143 5.91 1.04 -9.24
C PRO A 143 4.74 0.60 -8.36
N GLY A 144 3.78 1.50 -8.18
CA GLY A 144 2.43 1.16 -7.76
C GLY A 144 2.20 1.14 -6.25
N LEU A 145 2.98 0.45 -5.42
CA LEU A 145 2.50 0.15 -4.06
C LEU A 145 2.40 1.38 -3.15
N THR A 146 3.46 2.20 -3.06
CA THR A 146 3.44 3.45 -2.27
C THR A 146 2.46 4.46 -2.84
N ALA A 147 2.45 4.63 -4.17
CA ALA A 147 1.49 5.50 -4.85
C ALA A 147 0.04 5.03 -4.66
N MET A 148 -0.24 3.73 -4.75
CA MET A 148 -1.56 3.13 -4.52
C MET A 148 -1.98 3.28 -3.07
N LEU A 149 -1.07 3.13 -2.10
CA LEU A 149 -1.37 3.38 -0.69
C LEU A 149 -1.71 4.85 -0.44
N ILE A 150 -0.95 5.77 -1.03
CA ILE A 150 -1.24 7.21 -0.96
C ILE A 150 -2.61 7.50 -1.56
N VAL A 151 -2.87 7.03 -2.79
CA VAL A 151 -4.16 7.21 -3.48
C VAL A 151 -5.29 6.58 -2.68
N ALA A 152 -5.12 5.37 -2.15
CA ALA A 152 -6.11 4.69 -1.32
C ALA A 152 -6.42 5.47 -0.03
N CYS A 153 -5.41 6.08 0.58
CA CYS A 153 -5.60 6.94 1.74
C CYS A 153 -6.36 8.21 1.38
N LEU A 154 -6.01 8.87 0.27
CA LEU A 154 -6.68 10.08 -0.21
C LEU A 154 -8.15 9.83 -0.56
N ILE A 155 -8.44 8.79 -1.35
CA ILE A 155 -9.84 8.43 -1.68
C ILE A 155 -10.59 7.99 -0.41
N GLY A 156 -9.94 7.28 0.51
CA GLY A 156 -10.53 6.90 1.79
C GLY A 156 -10.90 8.10 2.67
N ILE A 157 -10.06 9.14 2.69
CA ILE A 157 -10.33 10.43 3.35
C ILE A 157 -11.50 11.12 2.67
N LEU A 158 -11.46 11.25 1.33
CA LEU A 158 -12.52 11.88 0.55
C LEU A 158 -13.88 11.23 0.81
N ARG A 159 -13.94 9.90 0.83
CA ARG A 159 -15.15 9.12 1.16
C ARG A 159 -15.68 9.47 2.54
N ASN A 160 -14.81 9.49 3.54
CA ASN A 160 -15.22 9.76 4.93
C ASN A 160 -15.67 11.21 5.10
N LEU A 161 -15.00 12.16 4.45
CA LEU A 161 -15.42 13.56 4.43
C LEU A 161 -16.78 13.72 3.75
N ALA A 162 -16.99 13.10 2.58
CA ALA A 162 -18.29 13.12 1.90
C ALA A 162 -19.42 12.58 2.80
N ARG A 163 -19.17 11.47 3.51
CA ARG A 163 -20.11 10.92 4.50
C ARG A 163 -20.44 11.89 5.64
N LEU A 164 -19.42 12.56 6.19
CA LEU A 164 -19.61 13.53 7.27
C LEU A 164 -20.33 14.80 6.78
N ILE A 165 -20.02 15.29 5.58
CA ILE A 165 -20.67 16.46 4.97
C ILE A 165 -22.15 16.17 4.72
N TRP A 166 -22.48 15.02 4.11
CA TRP A 166 -23.87 14.63 3.87
C TRP A 166 -24.63 14.42 5.17
N PHE A 167 -23.98 13.83 6.18
CA PHE A 167 -24.59 13.69 7.50
C PHE A 167 -24.92 15.04 8.12
N TYR A 168 -23.97 15.99 8.11
CA TYR A 168 -24.18 17.33 8.63
C TYR A 168 -25.27 18.11 7.88
N TYR A 169 -25.31 17.98 6.55
CA TYR A 169 -26.37 18.57 5.73
C TYR A 169 -27.75 18.03 6.11
N LEU A 170 -27.87 16.70 6.27
CA LEU A 170 -29.10 16.05 6.69
C LEU A 170 -29.47 16.29 8.16
N GLU A 171 -28.56 16.71 9.03
CA GLU A 171 -28.93 17.13 10.40
C GLU A 171 -29.46 18.56 10.47
N ARG A 172 -29.14 19.40 9.48
CA ARG A 172 -29.56 20.81 9.42
C ARG A 172 -30.83 21.04 8.61
N GLY A 173 -31.18 20.12 7.70
CA GLY A 173 -32.40 20.11 6.90
C GLY A 173 -33.46 19.16 7.45
#